data_AF-W8T4D7-F1
#
_entry.id   AF-W8T4D7-F1
#
_cell.length_a   1.000
_cell.length_b   1.000
_cell.length_c   1.000
_cell.angle_alpha   90.00
_cell.angle_beta   90.00
_cell.angle_gamma   90.00
#
_symmetry.space_group_name_H-M   'P 1'
#
loop_
_entity.id
_entity.type
_entity.pdbx_description
1 polymer ?
#
loop_
_entity_poly.entity_id
_entity_poly.type
_entity_poly.pdbx_seq_one_letter_code
_entity_poly.pdbx_strand_id
1 'polypeptide(L)'
;MILSKRMKRSVIALVAGFLVLASSIMTYAQETPAAEVAATEATEATEATTEVAKPVQLSLEKAIEDALKNSSAVEIADLELETKTVELSQAKRSESRYSDRDSATYMYLSGTVEGFQLDKKVSSTAATYALEEEKIKREKSIEDIKYNATRAYYGVMSAKGALDAATDNLDNTKRSLEIVSKKYELGVVSKSDLIIAQLSLDEAVSTMENAQNAYQNAVMGLNLVMSYPLQTELVLTSPYSMATFSANVEEDIKAAFEKRLDVKSAQHGAQLAQLDFEANKIVYTPNTYVYRVKELALKKAQKALDSMKLSVEFGIRGKYNDISTNLRNIDLKKAKLEKAKEQLRLTELSYDAGYKTILDVRQARNILYYAQIDYDGEIAAYSLSVLDYNKAVSIGD
;
A
#
# COMPACT_ATOMS: atom_id res chain seq x y z
N MET A 1 49.41 -12.25 -59.04
CA MET A 1 50.32 -11.86 -57.93
C MET A 1 49.44 -11.29 -56.81
N ILE A 2 48.91 -12.16 -55.95
CA ILE A 2 49.39 -12.40 -54.56
C ILE A 2 49.01 -11.20 -53.66
N LEU A 3 47.87 -11.30 -52.93
CA LEU A 3 47.78 -11.56 -51.47
C LEU A 3 48.33 -10.37 -50.64
N SER A 4 47.62 -9.77 -49.70
CA SER A 4 47.00 -10.34 -48.50
C SER A 4 46.37 -9.16 -47.70
N LYS A 5 45.19 -9.20 -47.06
CA LYS A 5 44.60 -10.08 -46.03
C LYS A 5 44.58 -9.36 -44.66
N ARG A 6 43.36 -9.00 -44.23
CA ARG A 6 42.79 -9.04 -42.85
C ARG A 6 43.47 -8.24 -41.72
N MET A 7 42.67 -7.45 -40.99
CA MET A 7 41.98 -7.84 -39.72
C MET A 7 41.18 -6.64 -39.18
N LYS A 8 39.84 -6.77 -39.05
CA LYS A 8 39.08 -6.98 -37.78
C LYS A 8 39.29 -5.84 -36.76
N ARG A 9 38.23 -5.10 -36.37
CA ARG A 9 37.29 -5.48 -35.29
C ARG A 9 36.01 -4.60 -35.26
N SER A 10 34.87 -5.26 -34.99
CA SER A 10 33.66 -4.86 -34.22
C SER A 10 32.89 -3.57 -34.62
N VAL A 11 31.63 -3.58 -35.10
CA VAL A 11 30.36 -4.17 -34.61
C VAL A 11 29.83 -3.52 -33.31
N ILE A 12 28.81 -2.65 -33.51
CA ILE A 12 27.52 -2.48 -32.81
C ILE A 12 27.53 -2.25 -31.28
N ALA A 13 26.93 -1.13 -30.84
CA ALA A 13 25.80 -1.11 -29.89
C ALA A 13 25.39 0.34 -29.57
N LEU A 14 24.17 0.72 -29.95
CA LEU A 14 23.52 1.96 -29.52
C LEU A 14 22.28 1.54 -28.73
N VAL A 15 22.41 1.55 -27.41
CA VAL A 15 21.33 1.35 -26.43
C VAL A 15 21.50 2.41 -25.35
N ALA A 16 20.41 3.14 -25.13
CA ALA A 16 19.92 3.81 -23.92
C ALA A 16 20.91 4.45 -22.91
N GLY A 17 20.58 5.67 -22.47
CA GLY A 17 21.15 6.21 -21.24
C GLY A 17 20.84 7.67 -21.01
N PHE A 18 19.62 7.97 -20.57
CA PHE A 18 19.29 9.17 -19.82
C PHE A 18 20.23 9.26 -18.62
N LEU A 19 21.05 10.31 -18.53
CA LEU A 19 21.90 10.59 -17.38
C LEU A 19 21.67 12.04 -16.96
N VAL A 20 20.97 12.16 -15.84
CA VAL A 20 20.77 13.38 -15.05
C VAL A 20 22.13 13.90 -14.62
N LEU A 21 22.49 15.12 -15.02
CA LEU A 21 23.58 15.87 -14.42
C LEU A 21 23.00 16.89 -13.44
N ALA A 22 23.13 16.57 -12.16
CA ALA A 22 23.00 17.50 -11.05
C ALA A 22 24.14 18.54 -11.13
N SER A 23 23.80 19.82 -11.18
CA SER A 23 24.76 20.91 -10.96
C SER A 23 24.63 21.41 -9.52
N SER A 24 25.54 20.93 -8.67
CA SER A 24 25.88 21.51 -7.38
C SER A 24 26.66 22.81 -7.59
N ILE A 25 26.13 23.92 -7.08
CA ILE A 25 26.87 25.18 -6.99
C ILE A 25 27.64 25.17 -5.68
N MET A 26 28.97 25.23 -5.79
CA MET A 26 29.88 25.45 -4.67
C MET A 26 29.68 26.84 -4.07
N THR A 27 29.49 26.86 -2.76
CA THR A 27 29.65 28.01 -1.88
C THR A 27 31.10 28.49 -1.90
N TYR A 28 31.32 29.78 -2.16
CA TYR A 28 32.55 30.48 -1.78
C TYR A 28 32.18 31.61 -0.81
N ALA A 29 32.71 31.53 0.40
CA ALA A 29 32.60 32.54 1.43
C ALA A 29 33.77 33.52 1.33
N GLN A 30 33.49 34.83 1.31
CA GLN A 30 34.43 35.86 1.74
C GLN A 30 33.66 37.00 2.42
N GLU A 31 34.08 37.30 3.65
CA GLU A 31 33.58 38.35 4.55
C GLU A 31 33.99 39.75 4.06
N THR A 32 33.19 40.78 4.37
CA THR A 32 33.60 42.18 4.68
C THR A 32 32.38 42.98 5.20
N PRO A 33 32.56 44.13 5.90
CA PRO A 33 31.89 44.42 7.17
C PRO A 33 30.71 45.40 7.14
N ALA A 34 30.08 45.53 8.31
CA ALA A 34 28.92 46.34 8.65
C ALA A 34 29.03 47.86 8.39
N ALA A 35 27.92 48.48 7.98
CA ALA A 35 27.35 49.72 8.54
C ALA A 35 25.96 50.03 7.94
N GLU A 36 24.94 50.00 8.80
CA GLU A 36 23.83 50.96 8.96
C GLU A 36 23.14 51.59 7.72
N VAL A 37 21.80 51.46 7.63
CA VAL A 37 20.82 52.57 7.52
C VAL A 37 19.38 52.02 7.34
N ALA A 38 18.48 52.64 8.11
CA ALA A 38 17.02 52.76 7.92
C ALA A 38 16.10 51.56 8.24
N ALA A 39 15.54 51.62 9.44
CA ALA A 39 14.22 51.11 9.75
C ALA A 39 13.14 51.98 9.08
N THR A 40 12.18 51.34 8.41
CA THR A 40 10.76 51.76 8.36
C THR A 40 9.91 50.64 7.75
N GLU A 41 8.84 50.30 8.48
CA GLU A 41 7.58 49.71 8.00
C GLU A 41 7.55 48.22 7.58
N ALA A 42 7.08 47.38 8.50
CA ALA A 42 6.15 46.27 8.21
C ALA A 42 5.59 45.69 9.53
N THR A 43 4.73 46.45 10.21
CA THR A 43 3.78 45.88 11.17
C THR A 43 2.51 45.49 10.42
N GLU A 44 2.51 44.29 9.85
CA GLU A 44 1.30 43.50 9.63
C GLU A 44 1.61 42.08 10.12
N ALA A 45 1.57 41.92 11.44
CA ALA A 45 1.38 40.62 12.04
C ALA A 45 -0.04 40.20 11.70
N THR A 46 -0.17 39.39 10.65
CA THR A 46 -1.40 38.65 10.37
C THR A 46 -1.66 37.77 11.59
N GLU A 47 -2.63 38.14 12.42
CA GLU A 47 -3.19 37.29 13.45
C GLU A 47 -3.75 36.05 12.75
N ALA A 48 -2.93 34.99 12.70
CA ALA A 48 -3.43 33.65 12.44
C ALA A 48 -4.23 33.25 13.68
N THR A 49 -5.52 33.58 13.68
CA THR A 49 -6.51 32.95 14.53
C THR A 49 -6.46 31.46 14.26
N THR A 50 -5.76 30.72 15.12
CA THR A 50 -5.93 29.29 15.31
C THR A 50 -7.33 29.09 15.88
N GLU A 51 -8.32 29.13 14.99
CA GLU A 51 -9.61 28.53 15.24
C GLU A 51 -9.33 27.05 15.54
N VAL A 52 -9.46 26.67 16.81
CA VAL A 52 -9.33 25.28 17.25
C VAL A 52 -10.46 24.52 16.56
N ALA A 53 -10.14 23.98 15.38
CA ALA A 53 -11.07 23.22 14.57
C ALA A 53 -11.64 22.10 15.44
N LYS A 54 -12.96 22.06 15.59
CA LYS A 54 -13.64 21.01 16.34
C LYS A 54 -13.16 19.64 15.83
N PRO A 55 -12.91 18.67 16.72
CA PRO A 55 -12.39 17.36 16.32
C PRO A 55 -13.30 16.75 15.25
N VAL A 56 -12.71 16.33 14.14
CA VAL A 56 -13.45 15.75 13.03
C VAL A 56 -13.92 14.35 13.45
N GLN A 57 -15.23 14.15 13.52
CA GLN A 57 -15.79 12.82 13.71
C GLN A 57 -15.64 12.03 12.42
N LEU A 58 -14.91 10.91 12.49
CA LEU A 58 -14.50 10.17 11.32
C LEU A 58 -14.97 8.71 11.45
N SER A 59 -15.84 8.30 10.53
CA SER A 59 -16.16 6.89 10.28
C SER A 59 -15.20 6.31 9.23
N LEU A 60 -15.04 4.99 9.21
CA LEU A 60 -14.21 4.30 8.21
C LEU A 60 -14.63 4.65 6.76
N GLU A 61 -15.93 4.66 6.49
CA GLU A 61 -16.49 4.96 5.16
C GLU A 61 -16.12 6.38 4.72
N LYS A 62 -16.22 7.33 5.64
CA LYS A 62 -15.84 8.73 5.40
C LYS A 62 -14.34 8.90 5.18
N ALA A 63 -13.51 8.17 5.93
CA ALA A 63 -12.06 8.18 5.74
C ALA A 63 -11.67 7.69 4.33
N ILE A 64 -12.34 6.64 3.85
CA ILE A 64 -12.14 6.12 2.50
C ILE A 64 -12.61 7.14 1.44
N GLU A 65 -13.79 7.73 1.63
CA GLU A 65 -14.33 8.74 0.72
C GLU A 65 -13.38 9.94 0.57
N ASP A 66 -12.90 10.48 1.69
CA ASP A 66 -12.02 11.64 1.69
C ASP A 66 -10.63 11.31 1.12
N ALA A 67 -10.10 10.12 1.42
CA ALA A 67 -8.88 9.62 0.81
C ALA A 67 -9.01 9.51 -0.72
N LEU A 68 -10.13 9.02 -1.24
CA LEU A 68 -10.35 8.93 -2.68
C LEU A 68 -10.53 10.30 -3.34
N LYS A 69 -11.30 11.19 -2.71
CA LYS A 69 -11.63 12.50 -3.27
C LYS A 69 -10.41 13.41 -3.40
N ASN A 70 -9.49 13.35 -2.43
CA ASN A 70 -8.34 14.24 -2.37
C ASN A 70 -7.04 13.59 -2.85
N SER A 71 -7.07 12.34 -3.33
CA SER A 71 -5.86 11.62 -3.73
C SER A 71 -5.30 12.12 -5.05
N SER A 72 -4.08 12.66 -4.99
CA SER A 72 -3.29 12.98 -6.18
C SER A 72 -2.97 11.75 -7.03
N ALA A 73 -2.94 10.55 -6.44
CA ALA A 73 -2.70 9.31 -7.18
C ALA A 73 -3.86 8.95 -8.13
N VAL A 74 -5.11 9.30 -7.78
CA VAL A 74 -6.26 9.13 -8.68
C VAL A 74 -6.21 10.15 -9.80
N GLU A 75 -5.88 11.41 -9.47
CA GLU A 75 -5.73 12.48 -10.47
C GLU A 75 -4.62 12.17 -11.49
N ILE A 76 -3.47 11.67 -11.03
CA ILE A 76 -2.38 11.22 -11.91
C ILE A 76 -2.86 10.07 -12.81
N ALA A 77 -3.58 9.08 -12.26
CA ALA A 77 -4.11 7.97 -13.05
C ALA A 77 -5.14 8.44 -14.09
N ASP A 78 -5.94 9.47 -13.79
CA ASP A 78 -6.87 10.09 -14.75
C ASP A 78 -6.13 10.78 -15.91
N LEU A 79 -5.04 11.51 -15.62
CA LEU A 79 -4.18 12.13 -16.64
C LEU A 79 -3.44 11.09 -17.50
N GLU A 80 -3.00 9.98 -16.90
CA GLU A 80 -2.39 8.86 -17.61
C GLU A 80 -3.40 8.19 -18.56
N LEU A 81 -4.64 8.02 -18.13
CA LEU A 81 -5.73 7.56 -19.00
C LEU A 81 -5.93 8.50 -20.20
N GLU A 82 -6.03 9.80 -19.96
CA GLU A 82 -6.17 10.77 -21.04
C GLU A 82 -4.98 10.66 -22.02
N THR A 83 -3.76 10.56 -21.51
CA THR A 83 -2.55 10.35 -22.31
C THR A 83 -2.68 9.10 -23.20
N LYS A 84 -3.12 7.96 -22.65
CA LYS A 84 -3.35 6.73 -23.43
C LYS A 84 -4.47 6.87 -24.47
N THR A 85 -5.51 7.66 -24.21
CA THR A 85 -6.53 7.93 -25.23
C THR A 85 -5.99 8.76 -26.41
N VAL A 86 -5.10 9.71 -26.13
CA VAL A 86 -4.42 10.51 -27.16
C VAL A 86 -3.46 9.63 -27.97
N GLU A 87 -2.65 8.79 -27.31
CA GLU A 87 -1.75 7.84 -27.97
C GLU A 87 -2.52 6.86 -28.90
N LEU A 88 -3.69 6.36 -28.44
CA LEU A 88 -4.56 5.52 -29.26
C LEU A 88 -5.08 6.27 -30.50
N SER A 89 -5.50 7.52 -30.33
CA SER A 89 -5.97 8.37 -31.42
C SER A 89 -4.85 8.64 -32.44
N GLN A 90 -3.63 8.86 -31.96
CA GLN A 90 -2.44 9.02 -32.79
C GLN A 90 -2.13 7.75 -33.60
N ALA A 91 -2.18 6.57 -32.96
CA ALA A 91 -1.94 5.28 -33.61
C ALA A 91 -3.00 4.96 -34.69
N LYS A 92 -4.28 5.23 -34.41
CA LYS A 92 -5.34 5.07 -35.42
C LYS A 92 -5.17 6.01 -36.62
N ARG A 93 -4.68 7.23 -36.37
CA ARG A 93 -4.46 8.23 -37.41
C ARG A 93 -3.24 7.90 -38.28
N SER A 94 -2.15 7.40 -37.70
CA SER A 94 -0.98 6.96 -38.48
C SER A 94 -1.34 5.78 -39.39
N GLU A 95 -2.15 4.84 -38.92
CA GLU A 95 -2.64 3.71 -39.72
C GLU A 95 -3.60 4.15 -40.83
N SER A 96 -4.54 5.07 -40.57
CA SER A 96 -5.44 5.56 -41.63
C SER A 96 -4.69 6.34 -42.71
N ARG A 97 -3.68 7.13 -42.34
CA ARG A 97 -2.81 7.79 -43.33
C ARG A 97 -2.04 6.79 -44.18
N TYR A 98 -1.80 5.58 -43.70
CA TYR A 98 -1.14 4.54 -44.49
C TYR A 98 -2.07 3.96 -45.56
N SER A 99 -3.35 3.70 -45.24
CA SER A 99 -4.33 3.23 -46.22
C SER A 99 -4.62 4.25 -47.32
N ASP A 100 -4.46 5.54 -47.02
CA ASP A 100 -4.75 6.64 -47.95
C ASP A 100 -3.54 7.08 -48.81
N ARG A 101 -2.38 6.42 -48.68
CA ARG A 101 -1.15 6.78 -49.44
C ARG A 101 -1.24 6.39 -50.91
N ASP A 102 -0.56 7.18 -51.75
CA ASP A 102 -0.42 6.94 -53.20
C ASP A 102 0.05 5.50 -53.52
N SER A 103 -0.44 4.94 -54.63
CA SER A 103 -0.29 3.50 -54.95
C SER A 103 1.16 3.04 -54.98
N ALA A 104 2.10 3.95 -55.30
CA ALA A 104 3.54 3.68 -55.30
C ALA A 104 4.11 3.36 -53.91
N THR A 105 3.62 4.02 -52.84
CA THR A 105 4.09 3.76 -51.47
C THR A 105 3.50 2.48 -50.90
N TYR A 106 2.21 2.22 -51.20
CA TYR A 106 1.57 0.95 -50.85
C TYR A 106 2.30 -0.23 -51.53
N MET A 107 2.65 -0.09 -52.81
CA MET A 107 3.41 -1.10 -53.56
C MET A 107 4.83 -1.35 -53.00
N TYR A 108 5.51 -0.31 -52.49
CA TYR A 108 6.87 -0.44 -51.91
C TYR A 108 6.88 -1.14 -50.54
N LEU A 109 5.84 -0.92 -49.74
CA LEU A 109 5.68 -1.56 -48.42
C LEU A 109 4.96 -2.91 -48.52
N SER A 110 4.22 -3.15 -49.60
CA SER A 110 3.58 -4.43 -49.87
C SER A 110 4.63 -5.55 -49.96
N GLY A 111 4.44 -6.62 -49.19
CA GLY A 111 5.41 -7.73 -49.10
C GLY A 111 6.52 -7.55 -48.05
N THR A 112 6.56 -6.42 -47.34
CA THR A 112 7.46 -6.23 -46.19
C THR A 112 6.77 -6.56 -44.88
N VAL A 113 7.54 -6.87 -43.83
CA VAL A 113 6.98 -7.11 -42.48
C VAL A 113 6.26 -5.87 -41.96
N GLU A 114 6.80 -4.68 -42.21
CA GLU A 114 6.21 -3.40 -41.79
C GLU A 114 4.84 -3.16 -42.46
N GLY A 115 4.73 -3.45 -43.76
CA GLY A 115 3.45 -3.40 -44.47
C GLY A 115 2.41 -4.36 -43.87
N PHE A 116 2.77 -5.61 -43.61
CA PHE A 116 1.85 -6.58 -43.00
C PHE A 116 1.45 -6.22 -41.55
N GLN A 117 2.34 -5.60 -40.78
CA GLN A 117 2.01 -5.11 -39.44
C GLN A 117 1.03 -3.92 -39.48
N LEU A 118 1.17 -3.04 -40.47
CA LEU A 118 0.23 -1.94 -40.71
C LEU A 118 -1.14 -2.45 -41.18
N ASP A 119 -1.18 -3.40 -42.11
CA ASP A 119 -2.43 -4.05 -42.56
C ASP A 119 -3.17 -4.73 -41.41
N LYS A 120 -2.43 -5.34 -40.48
CA LYS A 120 -2.97 -5.98 -39.27
C LYS A 120 -3.28 -5.01 -38.14
N LYS A 121 -3.07 -3.70 -38.33
CA LYS A 121 -3.32 -2.66 -37.33
C LYS A 121 -2.63 -2.93 -36.00
N VAL A 122 -1.39 -3.43 -36.05
CA VAL A 122 -0.64 -3.84 -34.85
C VAL A 122 -0.40 -2.64 -33.93
N SER A 123 -0.20 -1.44 -34.47
CA SER A 123 0.08 -0.24 -33.68
C SER A 123 -1.15 0.24 -32.90
N SER A 124 -2.33 0.33 -33.55
CA SER A 124 -3.56 0.71 -32.86
C SER A 124 -4.08 -0.38 -31.92
N THR A 125 -3.83 -1.65 -32.23
CA THR A 125 -4.11 -2.77 -31.32
C THR A 125 -3.25 -2.67 -30.06
N ALA A 126 -1.94 -2.46 -30.19
CA ALA A 126 -1.05 -2.27 -29.06
C ALA A 126 -1.44 -1.05 -28.21
N ALA A 127 -1.82 0.07 -28.84
CA ALA A 127 -2.30 1.24 -28.12
C ALA A 127 -3.65 1.01 -27.42
N THR A 128 -4.52 0.15 -27.98
CA THR A 128 -5.79 -0.23 -27.35
C THR A 128 -5.54 -1.05 -26.09
N TYR A 129 -4.65 -2.04 -26.16
CA TYR A 129 -4.22 -2.84 -25.00
C TYR A 129 -3.57 -1.97 -23.92
N ALA A 130 -2.71 -1.02 -24.31
CA ALA A 130 -2.13 -0.08 -23.36
C ALA A 130 -3.19 0.75 -22.64
N LEU A 131 -4.23 1.23 -23.34
CA LEU A 131 -5.35 1.96 -22.71
C LEU A 131 -6.17 1.07 -21.78
N GLU A 132 -6.43 -0.19 -22.16
CA GLU A 132 -7.16 -1.15 -21.32
C GLU A 132 -6.38 -1.47 -20.03
N GLU A 133 -5.07 -1.71 -20.14
CA GLU A 133 -4.19 -1.93 -18.99
C GLU A 133 -4.15 -0.71 -18.06
N GLU A 134 -4.15 0.50 -18.62
CA GLU A 134 -4.16 1.73 -17.83
C GLU A 134 -5.46 1.94 -17.06
N LYS A 135 -6.61 1.51 -17.61
CA LYS A 135 -7.89 1.50 -16.87
C LYS A 135 -7.83 0.60 -15.64
N ILE A 136 -7.25 -0.59 -15.80
CA ILE A 136 -7.09 -1.54 -14.68
C ILE A 136 -6.12 -0.98 -13.64
N LYS A 137 -5.03 -0.32 -14.05
CA LYS A 137 -4.10 0.34 -13.11
C LYS A 137 -4.77 1.45 -12.31
N ARG A 138 -5.65 2.24 -12.93
CA ARG A 138 -6.45 3.23 -12.20
C ARG A 138 -7.35 2.59 -11.16
N GLU A 139 -8.09 1.55 -11.53
CA GLU A 139 -8.92 0.77 -10.59
C GLU A 139 -8.05 0.21 -9.45
N LYS A 140 -6.84 -0.26 -9.77
CA LYS A 140 -5.86 -0.72 -8.78
C LYS A 140 -5.45 0.39 -7.80
N SER A 141 -5.13 1.58 -8.30
CA SER A 141 -4.80 2.74 -7.47
C SER A 141 -5.94 3.10 -6.50
N ILE A 142 -7.19 3.01 -6.96
CA ILE A 142 -8.38 3.23 -6.11
C ILE A 142 -8.47 2.20 -4.99
N GLU A 143 -8.33 0.91 -5.29
CA GLU A 143 -8.38 -0.14 -4.26
C GLU A 143 -7.19 -0.07 -3.29
N ASP A 144 -6.01 0.31 -3.77
CA ASP A 144 -4.84 0.57 -2.93
C ASP A 144 -5.09 1.71 -1.92
N ILE A 145 -5.76 2.78 -2.36
CA ILE A 145 -6.13 3.89 -1.48
C ILE A 145 -7.15 3.42 -0.43
N LYS A 146 -8.18 2.66 -0.82
CA LYS A 146 -9.16 2.08 0.11
C LYS A 146 -8.50 1.19 1.16
N TYR A 147 -7.59 0.33 0.73
CA TYR A 147 -6.82 -0.54 1.60
C TYR A 147 -5.98 0.27 2.59
N ASN A 148 -5.21 1.24 2.09
CA ASN A 148 -4.34 2.07 2.92
C ASN A 148 -5.13 2.93 3.92
N ALA A 149 -6.28 3.48 3.51
CA ALA A 149 -7.17 4.24 4.39
C ALA A 149 -7.73 3.33 5.51
N THR A 150 -8.19 2.13 5.17
CA THR A 150 -8.68 1.15 6.14
C THR A 150 -7.58 0.73 7.11
N ARG A 151 -6.38 0.43 6.60
CA ARG A 151 -5.22 0.05 7.39
C ARG A 151 -4.78 1.17 8.34
N ALA A 152 -4.73 2.41 7.85
CA ALA A 152 -4.39 3.57 8.68
C ALA A 152 -5.45 3.82 9.76
N TYR A 153 -6.74 3.69 9.43
CA TYR A 153 -7.85 3.84 10.36
C TYR A 153 -7.75 2.84 11.53
N TYR A 154 -7.59 1.55 11.23
CA TYR A 154 -7.40 0.53 12.27
C TYR A 154 -6.06 0.70 13.01
N GLY A 155 -5.03 1.22 12.36
CA GLY A 155 -3.76 1.58 12.99
C GLY A 155 -3.93 2.63 14.09
N VAL A 156 -4.73 3.67 13.83
CA VAL A 156 -5.06 4.71 14.83
C VAL A 156 -5.86 4.12 15.99
N MET A 157 -6.88 3.30 15.70
CA MET A 157 -7.67 2.65 16.75
C MET A 157 -6.80 1.77 17.66
N SER A 158 -5.88 1.00 17.07
CA SER A 158 -4.97 0.13 17.81
C SER A 158 -3.99 0.94 18.66
N ALA A 159 -3.38 1.99 18.10
CA ALA A 159 -2.48 2.86 18.83
C ALA A 159 -3.19 3.62 19.97
N LYS A 160 -4.45 4.02 19.78
CA LYS A 160 -5.27 4.61 20.84
C LYS A 160 -5.51 3.62 21.98
N GLY A 161 -5.84 2.37 21.66
CA GLY A 161 -5.91 1.30 22.65
C GLY A 161 -4.58 1.10 23.38
N ALA A 162 -3.44 1.07 22.69
CA ALA A 162 -2.15 0.95 23.37
C ALA A 162 -1.86 2.11 24.35
N LEU A 163 -2.23 3.35 23.97
CA LEU A 163 -2.11 4.53 24.81
C LEU A 163 -3.00 4.46 26.05
N ASP A 164 -4.26 4.02 25.91
CA ASP A 164 -5.17 3.87 27.04
C ASP A 164 -4.64 2.84 28.06
N ALA A 165 -4.07 1.74 27.56
CA ALA A 165 -3.40 0.71 28.36
C ALA A 165 -2.25 1.28 29.19
N ALA A 166 -1.37 2.03 28.50
CA ALA A 166 -0.16 2.56 29.10
C ALA A 166 -0.50 3.65 30.13
N THR A 167 -1.56 4.42 29.88
CA THR A 167 -2.10 5.42 30.81
C THR A 167 -2.66 4.76 32.07
N ASP A 168 -3.47 3.71 31.92
CA ASP A 168 -4.00 2.95 33.05
C ASP A 168 -2.89 2.29 33.88
N ASN A 169 -1.87 1.75 33.21
CA ASN A 169 -0.70 1.17 33.88
C ASN A 169 0.08 2.24 34.67
N LEU A 170 0.32 3.40 34.07
CA LEU A 170 0.97 4.53 34.73
C LEU A 170 0.23 4.95 36.01
N ASP A 171 -1.09 5.10 35.95
CA ASP A 171 -1.88 5.47 37.11
C ASP A 171 -1.87 4.40 38.21
N ASN A 172 -1.81 3.13 37.83
CA ASN A 172 -1.64 2.03 38.77
C ASN A 172 -0.27 2.07 39.46
N THR A 173 0.80 2.32 38.73
CA THR A 173 2.17 2.39 39.26
C THR A 173 2.37 3.61 40.15
N LYS A 174 1.79 4.77 39.81
CA LYS A 174 1.74 5.96 40.69
C LYS A 174 1.15 5.61 42.06
N ARG A 175 0.00 4.93 42.09
CA ARG A 175 -0.65 4.49 43.34
C ARG A 175 0.21 3.48 44.10
N SER A 176 0.92 2.59 43.40
CA SER A 176 1.82 1.62 44.02
C SER A 176 3.00 2.32 44.71
N LEU A 177 3.63 3.27 44.00
CA LEU A 177 4.71 4.09 44.56
C LEU A 177 4.23 4.86 45.79
N GLU A 178 3.02 5.42 45.78
CA GLU A 178 2.46 6.13 46.94
C GLU A 178 2.37 5.22 48.17
N ILE A 179 1.91 3.97 48.00
CA ILE A 179 1.82 2.99 49.08
C ILE A 179 3.22 2.61 49.59
N VAL A 180 4.17 2.34 48.70
CA VAL A 180 5.55 1.98 49.07
C VAL A 180 6.24 3.14 49.78
N SER A 181 6.01 4.37 49.34
CA SER A 181 6.55 5.58 49.96
C SER A 181 6.06 5.74 51.41
N LYS A 182 4.74 5.63 51.64
CA LYS A 182 4.18 5.67 53.00
C LYS A 182 4.70 4.54 53.89
N LYS A 183 4.85 3.34 53.35
CA LYS A 183 5.43 2.21 54.08
C LYS A 183 6.91 2.44 54.44
N TYR A 184 7.65 3.10 53.56
CA TYR A 184 9.06 3.43 53.81
C TYR A 184 9.18 4.47 54.92
N GLU A 185 8.32 5.50 54.90
CA GLU A 185 8.21 6.51 55.98
C GLU A 185 7.91 5.87 57.34
N LEU A 186 7.09 4.81 57.36
CA LEU A 186 6.79 4.03 58.55
C LEU A 186 7.88 3.00 58.91
N GLY A 187 8.96 2.91 58.13
CA GLY A 187 10.09 1.99 58.37
C GLY A 187 9.78 0.51 58.11
N VAL A 188 8.66 0.18 57.45
CA VAL A 188 8.22 -1.21 57.21
C VAL A 188 8.63 -1.78 55.84
N VAL A 189 9.27 -0.99 54.97
CA VAL A 189 9.93 -1.46 53.73
C VAL A 189 11.31 -0.84 53.60
N SER A 190 12.18 -1.45 52.80
CA SER A 190 13.56 -0.99 52.63
C SER A 190 13.66 0.20 51.67
N LYS A 191 14.78 0.93 51.72
CA LYS A 191 15.09 1.96 50.72
C LYS A 191 15.21 1.36 49.31
N SER A 192 15.67 0.11 49.20
CA SER A 192 15.74 -0.60 47.92
C SER A 192 14.35 -0.82 47.31
N ASP A 193 13.35 -1.18 48.12
CA ASP A 193 11.97 -1.37 47.65
C ASP A 193 11.37 -0.06 47.14
N LEU A 194 11.67 1.07 47.82
CA LEU A 194 11.28 2.40 47.36
C LEU A 194 11.92 2.74 46.00
N ILE A 195 13.22 2.48 45.83
CA ILE A 195 13.93 2.71 44.57
C ILE A 195 13.35 1.86 43.43
N ILE A 196 13.03 0.59 43.69
CA ILE A 196 12.40 -0.30 42.70
C ILE A 196 11.02 0.25 42.28
N ALA A 197 10.22 0.74 43.24
CA ALA A 197 8.93 1.33 42.94
C ALA A 197 9.05 2.65 42.14
N GLN A 198 10.07 3.47 42.41
CA GLN A 198 10.38 4.67 41.63
C GLN A 198 10.79 4.32 40.20
N LEU A 199 11.71 3.36 40.04
CA LEU A 199 12.11 2.88 38.72
C LEU A 199 10.92 2.34 37.91
N SER A 200 10.02 1.60 38.54
CA SER A 200 8.81 1.09 37.89
C SER A 200 7.89 2.23 37.41
N LEU A 201 7.81 3.34 38.16
CA LEU A 201 7.07 4.52 37.73
C LEU A 201 7.73 5.15 36.49
N ASP A 202 9.05 5.31 36.50
CA ASP A 202 9.80 5.88 35.38
C ASP A 202 9.64 5.02 34.11
N GLU A 203 9.65 3.69 34.24
CA GLU A 203 9.36 2.76 33.14
C GLU A 203 7.92 2.92 32.61
N ALA A 204 6.94 3.10 33.49
CA ALA A 204 5.55 3.30 33.10
C ALA A 204 5.32 4.65 32.41
N VAL A 205 5.99 5.72 32.86
CA VAL A 205 5.98 7.04 32.20
C VAL A 205 6.54 6.91 30.79
N SER A 206 7.72 6.30 30.66
CA SER A 206 8.35 6.07 29.34
C SER A 206 7.45 5.25 28.41
N THR A 207 6.79 4.21 28.93
CA THR A 207 5.85 3.38 28.14
C THR A 207 4.66 4.20 27.64
N MET A 208 4.07 5.05 28.49
CA MET A 208 2.95 5.93 28.11
C MET A 208 3.38 6.98 27.08
N GLU A 209 4.53 7.63 27.26
CA GLU A 209 5.06 8.60 26.29
C GLU A 209 5.32 7.96 24.92
N ASN A 210 5.89 6.76 24.90
CA ASN A 210 6.08 6.00 23.66
C ASN A 210 4.75 5.65 22.99
N ALA A 211 3.74 5.24 23.75
CA ALA A 211 2.41 4.96 23.22
C ALA A 211 1.70 6.24 22.70
N GLN A 212 1.90 7.37 23.37
CA GLN A 212 1.39 8.68 22.95
C GLN A 212 2.01 9.10 21.62
N ASN A 213 3.33 8.98 21.48
CA ASN A 213 4.04 9.24 20.23
C ASN A 213 3.57 8.29 19.11
N ALA A 214 3.38 7.00 19.42
CA ALA A 214 2.85 6.03 18.46
C ALA A 214 1.43 6.39 17.99
N TYR A 215 0.55 6.83 18.90
CA TYR A 215 -0.78 7.32 18.56
C TYR A 215 -0.75 8.56 17.67
N GLN A 216 0.07 9.56 18.03
CA GLN A 216 0.25 10.77 17.20
C GLN A 216 0.76 10.43 15.80
N ASN A 217 1.74 9.53 15.69
CA ASN A 217 2.25 9.06 14.41
C ASN A 217 1.18 8.33 13.60
N ALA A 218 0.34 7.51 14.23
CA ALA A 218 -0.77 6.84 13.56
C ALA A 218 -1.80 7.85 13.03
N VAL A 219 -2.15 8.87 13.82
CA VAL A 219 -3.07 9.95 13.41
C VAL A 219 -2.50 10.73 12.23
N MET A 220 -1.23 11.13 12.29
CA MET A 220 -0.56 11.78 11.17
C MET A 220 -0.55 10.89 9.92
N GLY A 221 -0.35 9.58 10.07
CA GLY A 221 -0.41 8.61 8.98
C GLY A 221 -1.80 8.54 8.34
N LEU A 222 -2.87 8.56 9.13
CA LEU A 222 -4.24 8.61 8.60
C LEU A 222 -4.54 9.93 7.91
N ASN A 223 -4.13 11.06 8.50
CA ASN A 223 -4.25 12.39 7.87
C ASN A 223 -3.52 12.44 6.53
N LEU A 224 -2.33 11.86 6.43
CA LEU A 224 -1.56 11.78 5.18
C LEU A 224 -2.34 11.03 4.09
N VAL A 225 -2.97 9.89 4.42
CA VAL A 225 -3.76 9.12 3.45
C VAL A 225 -5.01 9.87 2.99
N MET A 226 -5.66 10.62 3.88
CA MET A 226 -6.83 11.44 3.56
C MET A 226 -6.48 12.79 2.93
N SER A 227 -5.17 13.09 2.79
CA SER A 227 -4.64 14.38 2.36
C SER A 227 -5.14 15.56 3.22
N TYR A 228 -5.30 15.31 4.52
CA TYR A 228 -5.57 16.34 5.53
C TYR A 228 -4.25 16.95 6.05
N PRO A 229 -4.28 18.15 6.65
CA PRO A 229 -3.15 18.65 7.43
C PRO A 229 -2.72 17.63 8.49
N LEU A 230 -1.42 17.42 8.66
CA LEU A 230 -0.91 16.31 9.47
C LEU A 230 -1.36 16.38 10.93
N GLN A 231 -1.56 17.58 11.48
CA GLN A 231 -1.94 17.84 12.87
C GLN A 231 -3.45 17.94 13.09
N THR A 232 -4.28 17.61 12.10
CA THR A 232 -5.74 17.59 12.29
C THR A 232 -6.12 16.57 13.36
N GLU A 233 -6.85 17.02 14.38
CA GLU A 233 -7.37 16.15 15.44
C GLU A 233 -8.55 15.30 14.93
N LEU A 234 -8.45 13.98 15.11
CA LEU A 234 -9.43 13.00 14.66
C LEU A 234 -10.09 12.30 15.85
N VAL A 235 -11.41 12.13 15.79
CA VAL A 235 -12.17 11.28 16.71
C VAL A 235 -12.83 10.17 15.91
N LEU A 236 -12.34 8.95 16.07
CA LEU A 236 -12.83 7.79 15.35
C LEU A 236 -14.13 7.28 15.96
N THR A 237 -15.11 6.95 15.11
CA THR A 237 -16.49 6.62 15.54
C THR A 237 -16.92 5.20 15.17
N SER A 238 -16.35 4.61 14.11
CA SER A 238 -16.67 3.23 13.72
C SER A 238 -15.93 2.21 14.60
N PRO A 239 -16.63 1.19 15.13
CA PRO A 239 -16.00 0.09 15.85
C PRO A 239 -15.26 -0.85 14.89
N TYR A 240 -14.44 -1.76 15.44
CA TYR A 240 -13.93 -2.89 14.67
C TYR A 240 -15.11 -3.73 14.16
N SER A 241 -15.18 -3.90 12.84
CA SER A 241 -16.26 -4.64 12.18
C SER A 241 -15.70 -5.87 11.49
N MET A 242 -16.30 -7.04 11.73
CA MET A 242 -15.95 -8.24 11.00
C MET A 242 -16.56 -8.16 9.60
N ALA A 243 -15.70 -8.14 8.57
CA ALA A 243 -16.15 -8.23 7.18
C ALA A 243 -16.87 -9.57 6.92
N THR A 244 -18.08 -9.53 6.37
CA THR A 244 -18.72 -10.76 5.88
C THR A 244 -17.96 -11.24 4.65
N PHE A 245 -17.45 -12.48 4.69
CA PHE A 245 -16.72 -13.07 3.57
C PHE A 245 -17.39 -14.37 3.13
N SER A 246 -17.69 -14.44 1.83
CA SER A 246 -18.14 -15.64 1.15
C SER A 246 -17.53 -15.62 -0.23
N ALA A 247 -16.78 -16.66 -0.58
CA ALA A 247 -16.06 -16.75 -1.84
C ALA A 247 -16.20 -18.15 -2.43
N ASN A 248 -16.20 -18.21 -3.76
CA ASN A 248 -16.10 -19.44 -4.52
C ASN A 248 -14.76 -19.39 -5.25
N VAL A 249 -13.73 -19.95 -4.61
CA VAL A 249 -12.33 -19.82 -5.04
C VAL A 249 -12.15 -20.18 -6.52
N GLU A 250 -12.82 -21.22 -6.99
CA GLU A 250 -12.76 -21.68 -8.38
C GLU A 250 -13.42 -20.72 -9.37
N GLU A 251 -14.48 -20.01 -8.97
CA GLU A 251 -15.10 -18.96 -9.78
C GLU A 251 -14.24 -17.68 -9.76
N ASP A 252 -13.68 -17.35 -8.60
CA ASP A 252 -12.82 -16.18 -8.41
C ASP A 252 -11.51 -16.31 -9.19
N ILE A 253 -10.91 -17.51 -9.26
CA ILE A 253 -9.74 -17.77 -10.11
C ILE A 253 -10.08 -17.54 -11.59
N LYS A 254 -11.24 -17.99 -12.07
CA LYS A 254 -11.66 -17.76 -13.45
C LYS A 254 -11.88 -16.27 -13.73
N ALA A 255 -12.52 -15.56 -12.81
CA ALA A 255 -12.71 -14.12 -12.90
C ALA A 255 -11.36 -13.38 -12.92
N ALA A 256 -10.41 -13.81 -12.10
CA ALA A 256 -9.08 -13.22 -12.01
C ALA A 256 -8.29 -13.34 -13.33
N PHE A 257 -8.41 -14.47 -14.04
CA PHE A 257 -7.79 -14.63 -15.35
C PHE A 257 -8.31 -13.65 -16.41
N GLU A 258 -9.53 -13.14 -16.23
CA GLU A 258 -10.16 -12.21 -17.17
C GLU A 258 -10.04 -10.73 -16.77
N LYS A 259 -9.68 -10.43 -15.52
CA LYS A 259 -9.67 -9.04 -15.01
C LYS A 259 -8.31 -8.54 -14.56
N ARG A 260 -7.44 -9.40 -14.00
CA ARG A 260 -6.18 -8.95 -13.42
C ARG A 260 -5.24 -8.37 -14.47
N LEU A 261 -4.55 -7.29 -14.08
CA LEU A 261 -3.60 -6.58 -14.93
C LEU A 261 -2.46 -7.49 -15.41
N ASP A 262 -1.85 -8.27 -14.51
CA ASP A 262 -0.72 -9.14 -14.81
C ASP A 262 -1.07 -10.22 -15.87
N VAL A 263 -2.25 -10.82 -15.77
CA VAL A 263 -2.76 -11.77 -16.77
C VAL A 263 -3.10 -11.06 -18.08
N LYS A 264 -3.76 -9.89 -18.03
CA LYS A 264 -4.09 -9.11 -19.23
C LYS A 264 -2.85 -8.66 -19.98
N SER A 265 -1.86 -8.08 -19.31
CA SER A 265 -0.59 -7.69 -19.92
C SER A 265 0.14 -8.90 -20.54
N ALA A 266 0.14 -10.07 -19.87
CA ALA A 266 0.70 -11.29 -20.44
C ALA A 266 -0.09 -11.80 -21.66
N GLN A 267 -1.42 -11.69 -21.63
CA GLN A 267 -2.30 -12.07 -22.73
C GLN A 267 -2.13 -11.14 -23.93
N HIS A 268 -2.14 -9.82 -23.73
CA HIS A 268 -1.89 -8.82 -24.75
C HIS A 268 -0.49 -8.99 -25.35
N GLY A 269 0.52 -9.24 -24.52
CA GLY A 269 1.88 -9.56 -24.97
C GLY A 269 1.94 -10.80 -25.87
N ALA A 270 1.23 -11.87 -25.51
CA ALA A 270 1.13 -13.08 -26.32
C ALA A 270 0.37 -12.84 -27.64
N GLN A 271 -0.69 -12.03 -27.62
CA GLN A 271 -1.45 -11.66 -28.82
C GLN A 271 -0.62 -10.78 -29.77
N LEU A 272 0.14 -9.81 -29.25
CA LEU A 272 1.05 -9.00 -30.07
C LEU A 272 2.19 -9.84 -30.64
N ALA A 273 2.74 -10.78 -29.87
CA ALA A 273 3.73 -11.73 -30.36
C ALA A 273 3.16 -12.67 -31.45
N GLN A 274 1.89 -13.04 -31.35
CA GLN A 274 1.18 -13.80 -32.38
C GLN A 274 1.04 -12.98 -33.67
N LEU A 275 0.57 -11.74 -33.57
CA LEU A 275 0.43 -10.86 -34.74
C LEU A 275 1.79 -10.60 -35.43
N ASP A 276 2.83 -10.37 -34.64
CA ASP A 276 4.20 -10.20 -35.13
C ASP A 276 4.72 -11.47 -35.82
N PHE A 277 4.52 -12.65 -35.22
CA PHE A 277 4.89 -13.92 -35.84
C PHE A 277 4.14 -14.14 -37.16
N GLU A 278 2.83 -13.87 -37.20
CA GLU A 278 2.04 -14.05 -38.41
C GLU A 278 2.45 -13.09 -39.54
N ALA A 279 2.81 -11.84 -39.22
CA ALA A 279 3.34 -10.90 -40.20
C ALA A 279 4.69 -11.39 -40.77
N ASN A 280 5.58 -11.89 -39.91
CA ASN A 280 6.87 -12.44 -40.32
C ASN A 280 6.74 -13.77 -41.08
N LYS A 281 5.75 -14.60 -40.76
CA LYS A 281 5.48 -15.89 -41.42
C LYS A 281 5.10 -15.73 -42.90
N ILE A 282 4.52 -14.59 -43.28
CA ILE A 282 4.17 -14.31 -44.68
C ILE A 282 5.43 -14.01 -45.51
N VAL A 283 6.38 -13.28 -44.91
CA VAL A 283 7.61 -12.81 -45.59
C VAL A 283 8.73 -13.85 -45.55
N TYR A 284 8.85 -14.59 -44.45
CA TYR A 284 9.97 -15.49 -44.19
C TYR A 284 9.54 -16.96 -44.15
N THR A 285 10.29 -17.82 -44.84
CA THR A 285 10.07 -19.27 -44.84
C THR A 285 10.55 -19.94 -43.55
N PRO A 286 10.00 -21.11 -43.18
CA PRO A 286 10.29 -21.79 -41.90
C PRO A 286 11.76 -22.09 -41.61
N ASN A 287 12.59 -22.24 -42.64
CA ASN A 287 14.02 -22.52 -42.53
C ASN A 287 14.88 -21.28 -42.22
N THR A 288 14.33 -20.08 -42.21
CA THR A 288 15.08 -18.85 -41.93
C THR A 288 15.28 -18.60 -40.44
N TYR A 289 16.37 -17.92 -40.09
CA TYR A 289 16.64 -17.53 -38.69
C TYR A 289 15.53 -16.62 -38.14
N VAL A 290 15.04 -15.66 -38.94
CA VAL A 290 14.00 -14.71 -38.53
C VAL A 290 12.71 -15.45 -38.17
N TYR A 291 12.25 -16.37 -39.03
CA TYR A 291 11.07 -17.19 -38.74
C TYR A 291 11.20 -17.93 -37.41
N ARG A 292 12.31 -18.66 -37.22
CA ARG A 292 12.52 -19.48 -36.01
C ARG A 292 12.59 -18.62 -34.75
N VAL A 293 13.23 -17.46 -34.80
CA VAL A 293 13.30 -16.53 -33.66
C VAL A 293 11.91 -16.03 -33.28
N LYS A 294 11.08 -15.67 -34.27
CA LYS A 294 9.70 -15.19 -34.02
C LYS A 294 8.77 -16.30 -33.51
N GLU A 295 8.91 -17.51 -34.04
CA GLU A 295 8.19 -18.69 -33.53
C GLU A 295 8.55 -18.98 -32.06
N LEU A 296 9.84 -18.93 -31.71
CA LEU A 296 10.30 -19.11 -30.34
C LEU A 296 9.83 -17.97 -29.42
N ALA A 297 9.79 -16.73 -29.92
CA ALA A 297 9.28 -15.59 -29.17
C ALA A 297 7.79 -15.76 -28.83
N LEU A 298 6.96 -16.20 -29.79
CA LEU A 298 5.55 -16.53 -29.55
C LEU A 298 5.40 -17.65 -28.51
N LYS A 299 6.14 -18.76 -28.66
CA LYS A 299 6.11 -19.86 -27.68
C LYS A 299 6.52 -19.39 -26.29
N LYS A 300 7.52 -18.53 -26.19
CA LYS A 300 7.96 -17.93 -24.93
C LYS A 300 6.85 -17.07 -24.31
N ALA A 301 6.17 -16.23 -25.10
CA ALA A 301 5.07 -15.40 -24.62
C ALA A 301 3.87 -16.23 -24.14
N GLN A 302 3.52 -17.30 -24.87
CA GLN A 302 2.49 -18.26 -24.44
C GLN A 302 2.86 -18.95 -23.12
N LYS A 303 4.11 -19.39 -22.98
CA LYS A 303 4.58 -20.00 -21.73
C LYS A 303 4.64 -19.03 -20.56
N ALA A 304 4.95 -17.75 -20.82
CA ALA A 304 4.87 -16.71 -19.80
C ALA A 304 3.42 -16.51 -19.33
N LEU A 305 2.44 -16.51 -20.24
CA LEU A 305 1.01 -16.45 -19.89
C LEU A 305 0.56 -17.66 -19.06
N ASP A 306 0.91 -18.89 -19.48
CA ASP A 306 0.61 -20.11 -18.72
C ASP A 306 1.18 -20.02 -17.29
N SER A 307 2.44 -19.60 -17.17
CA SER A 307 3.11 -19.42 -15.87
C SER A 307 2.46 -18.33 -15.03
N MET A 308 2.00 -17.24 -15.65
CA MET A 308 1.32 -16.14 -14.96
C MET A 308 0.00 -16.62 -14.35
N LYS A 309 -0.81 -17.36 -15.12
CA LYS A 309 -2.08 -17.94 -14.62
C LYS A 309 -1.85 -18.87 -13.42
N LEU A 310 -0.81 -19.71 -13.47
CA LEU A 310 -0.46 -20.57 -12.33
C LEU A 310 -0.03 -19.77 -11.10
N SER A 311 0.75 -18.70 -11.29
CA SER A 311 1.17 -17.81 -10.19
C SER A 311 -0.03 -17.10 -9.55
N VAL A 312 -0.99 -16.65 -10.36
CA VAL A 312 -2.23 -16.01 -9.90
C VAL A 312 -3.09 -16.99 -9.11
N GLU A 313 -3.29 -18.21 -9.62
CA GLU A 313 -4.03 -19.25 -8.91
C GLU A 313 -3.38 -19.55 -7.55
N PHE A 314 -2.06 -19.72 -7.51
CA PHE A 314 -1.33 -19.93 -6.27
C PHE A 314 -1.54 -18.78 -5.28
N GLY A 315 -1.43 -17.53 -5.74
CA GLY A 315 -1.65 -16.34 -4.92
C GLY A 315 -3.05 -16.28 -4.32
N ILE A 316 -4.10 -16.45 -5.13
CA ILE A 316 -5.50 -16.41 -4.68
C ILE A 316 -5.78 -17.52 -3.66
N ARG A 317 -5.31 -18.75 -3.92
CA ARG A 317 -5.46 -19.86 -2.97
C ARG A 317 -4.72 -19.59 -1.66
N GLY A 318 -3.53 -18.99 -1.72
CA GLY A 318 -2.76 -18.55 -0.56
C GLY A 318 -3.56 -17.56 0.30
N LYS A 319 -4.04 -16.47 -0.31
CA LYS A 319 -4.85 -15.44 0.37
C LYS A 319 -6.13 -16.01 0.99
N TYR A 320 -6.79 -16.94 0.30
CA TYR A 320 -7.97 -17.63 0.86
C TYR A 320 -7.62 -18.45 2.12
N ASN A 321 -6.50 -19.17 2.11
CA ASN A 321 -6.03 -19.92 3.27
C ASN A 321 -5.66 -19.00 4.44
N ASP A 322 -5.11 -17.81 4.15
CA ASP A 322 -4.84 -16.78 5.15
C ASP A 322 -6.14 -16.30 5.82
N ILE A 323 -7.19 -16.01 5.03
CA ILE A 323 -8.51 -15.65 5.57
C ILE A 323 -9.06 -16.75 6.48
N SER A 324 -9.01 -18.01 6.03
CA SER A 324 -9.48 -19.15 6.83
C SER A 324 -8.70 -19.32 8.13
N THR A 325 -7.42 -18.97 8.13
CA THR A 325 -6.56 -19.01 9.32
C THR A 325 -6.88 -17.86 10.28
N ASN A 326 -7.02 -16.63 9.77
CA ASN A 326 -7.41 -15.47 10.55
C ASN A 326 -8.81 -15.65 11.17
N LEU A 327 -9.76 -16.22 10.44
CA LEU A 327 -11.10 -16.52 10.96
C LEU A 327 -11.04 -17.48 12.16
N ARG A 328 -10.23 -18.55 12.06
CA ARG A 328 -10.01 -19.47 13.20
C ARG A 328 -9.31 -18.79 14.38
N ASN A 329 -8.39 -17.87 14.11
CA ASN A 329 -7.74 -17.09 15.15
C ASN A 329 -8.73 -16.16 15.85
N ILE A 330 -9.66 -15.51 15.13
CA ILE A 330 -10.72 -14.67 15.72
C ILE A 330 -11.52 -15.48 16.74
N ASP A 331 -11.96 -16.69 16.39
CA ASP A 331 -12.71 -17.56 17.31
C ASP A 331 -11.89 -17.90 18.56
N LEU A 332 -10.60 -18.19 18.39
CA LEU A 332 -9.68 -18.44 19.50
C LEU A 332 -9.50 -17.21 20.40
N LYS A 333 -9.29 -16.03 19.82
CA LYS A 333 -9.12 -14.77 20.56
C LYS A 333 -10.41 -14.38 21.28
N LYS A 334 -11.57 -14.59 20.64
CA LYS A 334 -12.89 -14.42 21.26
C LYS A 334 -13.06 -15.31 22.48
N ALA A 335 -12.72 -16.59 22.38
CA ALA A 335 -12.77 -17.51 23.52
C ALA A 335 -11.82 -17.08 24.66
N LYS A 336 -10.63 -16.55 24.34
CA LYS A 336 -9.70 -15.97 25.33
C LYS A 336 -10.26 -14.73 26.00
N LEU A 337 -10.92 -13.85 25.24
CA LEU A 337 -11.59 -12.66 25.75
C LEU A 337 -12.71 -13.04 26.73
N GLU A 338 -13.59 -13.97 26.36
CA GLU A 338 -14.67 -14.42 27.25
C GLU A 338 -14.13 -15.08 28.52
N LYS A 339 -13.07 -15.89 28.41
CA LYS A 339 -12.37 -16.43 29.58
C LYS A 339 -11.82 -15.33 30.49
N ALA A 340 -11.21 -14.28 29.92
CA ALA A 340 -10.66 -13.17 30.68
C ALA A 340 -11.75 -12.35 31.38
N LYS A 341 -12.92 -12.16 30.73
CA LYS A 341 -14.10 -11.52 31.33
C LYS A 341 -14.58 -12.29 32.56
N GLU A 342 -14.74 -13.61 32.43
CA GLU A 342 -15.18 -14.44 33.55
C GLU A 342 -14.15 -14.47 34.68
N GLN A 343 -12.85 -14.52 34.35
CA GLN A 343 -11.78 -14.44 35.33
C GLN A 343 -11.80 -13.14 36.13
N LEU A 344 -12.08 -12.00 35.46
CA LEU A 344 -12.26 -10.72 36.14
C LEU A 344 -13.48 -10.76 37.06
N ARG A 345 -14.64 -11.19 36.55
CA ARG A 345 -15.88 -11.27 37.33
C ARG A 345 -15.73 -12.09 38.61
N LEU A 346 -15.11 -13.28 38.52
CA LEU A 346 -14.85 -14.13 39.68
C LEU A 346 -13.85 -13.49 40.66
N THR A 347 -12.87 -12.76 40.14
CA THR A 347 -11.86 -12.08 40.95
C THR A 347 -12.47 -10.90 41.70
N GLU A 348 -13.35 -10.13 41.06
CA GLU A 348 -14.12 -9.04 41.67
C GLU A 348 -15.05 -9.58 42.77
N LEU A 349 -15.82 -10.65 42.50
CA LEU A 349 -16.67 -11.28 43.53
C LEU A 349 -15.86 -11.79 44.73
N SER A 350 -14.70 -12.38 44.48
CA SER A 350 -13.82 -12.87 45.56
C SER A 350 -13.19 -11.71 46.36
N TYR A 351 -12.94 -10.57 45.71
CA TYR A 351 -12.48 -9.35 46.37
C TYR A 351 -13.57 -8.76 47.26
N ASP A 352 -14.81 -8.67 46.76
CA ASP A 352 -15.96 -8.18 47.51
C ASP A 352 -16.26 -9.06 48.74
N ALA A 353 -16.01 -10.37 48.62
CA ALA A 353 -16.11 -11.32 49.73
C ALA A 353 -14.86 -11.34 50.66
N GLY A 354 -13.83 -10.54 50.37
CA GLY A 354 -12.61 -10.42 51.18
C GLY A 354 -11.56 -11.53 50.99
N TYR A 355 -11.75 -12.45 50.04
CA TYR A 355 -10.84 -13.56 49.74
C TYR A 355 -9.73 -13.20 48.75
N LYS A 356 -9.87 -12.08 48.03
CA LYS A 356 -8.85 -11.57 47.11
C LYS A 356 -8.48 -10.14 47.42
N THR A 357 -7.32 -9.73 46.91
CA THR A 357 -6.82 -8.36 47.07
C THR A 357 -7.19 -7.49 45.89
N ILE A 358 -7.14 -6.18 46.08
CA ILE A 358 -7.32 -5.21 44.98
C ILE A 358 -6.24 -5.38 43.89
N LEU A 359 -5.06 -5.91 44.25
CA LEU A 359 -4.00 -6.21 43.29
C LEU A 359 -4.43 -7.34 42.33
N ASP A 360 -5.11 -8.36 42.83
CA ASP A 360 -5.64 -9.45 42.00
C ASP A 360 -6.69 -8.93 41.00
N VAL A 361 -7.59 -8.04 41.45
CA VAL A 361 -8.59 -7.40 40.59
C VAL A 361 -7.90 -6.60 39.48
N ARG A 362 -6.85 -5.83 39.81
CA ARG A 362 -6.08 -5.06 38.82
C ARG A 362 -5.38 -5.97 37.80
N GLN A 363 -4.74 -7.04 38.25
CA GLN A 363 -4.11 -8.02 37.35
C GLN A 363 -5.14 -8.66 36.41
N ALA A 364 -6.31 -9.03 36.93
CA ALA A 364 -7.39 -9.59 36.12
C ALA A 364 -7.94 -8.58 35.09
N ARG A 365 -8.06 -7.28 35.45
CA ARG A 365 -8.43 -6.22 34.50
C ARG A 365 -7.40 -6.05 33.39
N ASN A 366 -6.11 -6.05 33.71
CA ASN A 366 -5.04 -6.00 32.70
C ASN A 366 -5.11 -7.20 31.75
N ILE A 367 -5.38 -8.41 32.25
CA ILE A 367 -5.53 -9.60 31.39
C ILE A 367 -6.72 -9.44 30.44
N LEU A 368 -7.88 -8.98 30.95
CA LEU A 368 -9.05 -8.69 30.11
C LEU A 368 -8.73 -7.66 29.04
N TYR A 369 -8.02 -6.61 29.43
CA TYR A 369 -7.64 -5.53 28.55
C TYR A 369 -6.78 -6.00 27.36
N TYR A 370 -5.69 -6.73 27.63
CA TYR A 370 -4.85 -7.29 26.55
C TYR A 370 -5.59 -8.31 25.69
N ALA A 371 -6.50 -9.11 26.28
CA ALA A 371 -7.33 -10.03 25.52
C ALA A 371 -8.28 -9.30 24.56
N GLN A 372 -8.76 -8.10 24.93
CA GLN A 372 -9.58 -7.25 24.08
C GLN A 372 -8.76 -6.68 22.91
N ILE A 373 -7.57 -6.13 23.18
CA ILE A 373 -6.65 -5.65 22.12
C ILE A 373 -6.32 -6.77 21.13
N ASP A 374 -5.99 -7.96 21.63
CA ASP A 374 -5.68 -9.12 20.82
C ASP A 374 -6.85 -9.53 19.91
N TYR A 375 -8.08 -9.43 20.41
CA TYR A 375 -9.29 -9.76 19.65
C TYR A 375 -9.57 -8.72 18.58
N ASP A 376 -9.52 -7.44 18.94
CA ASP A 376 -9.76 -6.33 18.03
C ASP A 376 -8.70 -6.24 16.92
N GLY A 377 -7.43 -6.46 17.27
CA GLY A 377 -6.32 -6.55 16.31
C GLY A 377 -6.51 -7.68 15.30
N GLU A 378 -7.04 -8.83 15.72
CA GLU A 378 -7.34 -9.94 14.82
C GLU A 378 -8.53 -9.64 13.90
N ILE A 379 -9.55 -8.92 14.37
CA ILE A 379 -10.66 -8.45 13.52
C ILE A 379 -10.16 -7.50 12.42
N ALA A 380 -9.25 -6.59 12.78
CA ALA A 380 -8.62 -5.70 11.82
C ALA A 380 -7.78 -6.47 10.79
N ALA A 381 -6.94 -7.41 11.24
CA ALA A 381 -6.13 -8.26 10.38
C ALA A 381 -6.98 -9.10 9.41
N TYR A 382 -8.09 -9.67 9.91
CA TYR A 382 -9.05 -10.40 9.08
C TYR A 382 -9.71 -9.49 8.04
N SER A 383 -10.17 -8.30 8.43
CA SER A 383 -10.77 -7.35 7.50
C SER A 383 -9.80 -6.91 6.40
N LEU A 384 -8.52 -6.68 6.74
CA LEU A 384 -7.47 -6.40 5.75
C LEU A 384 -7.20 -7.61 4.86
N SER A 385 -7.20 -8.84 5.40
CA SER A 385 -7.01 -10.04 4.58
C SER A 385 -8.15 -10.27 3.58
N VAL A 386 -9.39 -9.90 3.93
CA VAL A 386 -10.53 -9.90 3.00
C VAL A 386 -10.34 -8.87 1.90
N LEU A 387 -9.87 -7.65 2.22
CA LEU A 387 -9.55 -6.65 1.21
C LEU A 387 -8.41 -7.12 0.29
N ASP A 388 -7.35 -7.70 0.85
CA ASP A 388 -6.23 -8.26 0.09
C ASP A 388 -6.68 -9.37 -0.87
N TYR A 389 -7.58 -10.25 -0.43
CA TYR A 389 -8.15 -11.28 -1.29
C TYR A 389 -8.99 -10.69 -2.42
N ASN A 390 -9.91 -9.76 -2.10
CA ASN A 390 -10.76 -9.13 -3.10
C ASN A 390 -9.93 -8.39 -4.15
N LYS A 391 -8.89 -7.67 -3.71
CA LYS A 391 -7.90 -7.01 -4.57
C LYS A 391 -7.14 -8.02 -5.44
N ALA A 392 -6.64 -9.11 -4.84
CA ALA A 392 -5.97 -10.17 -5.59
C ALA A 392 -6.88 -10.80 -6.65
N VAL A 393 -8.17 -10.96 -6.40
CA VAL A 393 -9.13 -11.49 -7.38
C VAL A 393 -9.44 -10.49 -8.50
N SER A 394 -9.63 -9.21 -8.17
CA SER A 394 -10.13 -8.22 -9.15
C SER A 394 -9.04 -7.58 -10.00
N ILE A 395 -7.90 -7.21 -9.42
CA ILE A 395 -6.90 -6.30 -10.02
C ILE A 395 -5.45 -6.76 -9.81
N GLY A 396 -5.23 -7.71 -8.91
CA GLY A 396 -3.92 -8.28 -8.58
C GLY A 396 -3.22 -7.60 -7.40
N ASP A 397 -2.04 -8.11 -7.03
CA ASP A 397 -1.27 -7.67 -5.85
C ASP A 397 -0.66 -6.27 -5.99
#